data_AF-A0A1Q4FAL0-F1
#
_entry.id   AF-A0A1Q4FAL0-F1
#
_cell.length_a   1.000
_cell.length_b   1.000
_cell.length_c   1.000
_cell.angle_alpha   90.00
_cell.angle_beta   90.00
_cell.angle_gamma   90.00
#
_symmetry.space_group_name_H-M   'P 1'
#
loop_
_entity.id
_entity.type
_entity.pdbx_description
1 polymer ?
#
loop_
_entity_poly.entity_id
_entity_poly.type
_entity_poly.pdbx_seq_one_letter_code
_entity_poly.pdbx_strand_id
1 'polypeptide(L)'
;MKNNIIASAIAAFFAMAALTACSSSKNMTQAIPAVPTEGDNMITYQDFYDGLSPYGTWIDYPGYGHVWSPRLGADFRPYATNGHWLYSNEGWAWASDYGWGWAPFHYGRWIYDDTYGWLWIPGYEWSPAWVTWGYVDNYYCWAPLMPGVNVGVAFGSWIPHPIYWNVVERSHIYDHNIGTLLQRPEVVNNIQNHITVINNFSNTAIHNQFYSRGPQVNEVEKYTNRQIVITPLHNVPNSTLAKQENNRLNVYRPQVQHAQPREFRRIDNATTLHPVQSAGENPVGQRKEQMDNINRLPVHTVPAGALGGFRRDNRRR
;
A
#
# COMPACT_ATOMS: atom_id res chain seq x y z
N MET A 1 -76.34 -74.57 -5.46
CA MET A 1 -75.76 -75.74 -4.79
C MET A 1 -74.67 -75.24 -3.84
N LYS A 2 -74.91 -75.38 -2.53
CA LYS A 2 -74.07 -76.07 -1.53
C LYS A 2 -72.64 -75.52 -1.41
N ASN A 3 -72.40 -74.70 -0.39
CA ASN A 3 -71.96 -75.09 0.96
C ASN A 3 -70.43 -75.25 1.03
N ASN A 4 -69.78 -74.28 1.70
CA ASN A 4 -69.14 -74.45 3.01
C ASN A 4 -68.25 -75.69 3.23
N ILE A 5 -67.00 -75.49 3.70
CA ILE A 5 -66.40 -76.06 4.96
C ILE A 5 -64.87 -76.34 4.91
N ILE A 6 -64.18 -75.85 5.98
CA ILE A 6 -62.96 -76.35 6.69
C ILE A 6 -61.60 -76.20 5.95
N ALA A 7 -60.59 -75.47 6.43
CA ALA A 7 -59.85 -75.39 7.72
C ALA A 7 -58.65 -76.36 7.82
N SER A 8 -57.43 -75.81 7.99
CA SER A 8 -56.49 -76.18 9.07
C SER A 8 -55.12 -75.48 8.96
N ALA A 9 -54.58 -75.21 10.15
CA ALA A 9 -53.36 -74.49 10.53
C ALA A 9 -52.01 -75.12 10.08
N ILE A 10 -50.92 -74.35 10.05
CA ILE A 10 -49.90 -74.23 11.14
C ILE A 10 -48.74 -73.26 10.74
N ALA A 11 -48.49 -72.31 11.65
CA ALA A 11 -47.32 -71.49 12.03
C ALA A 11 -46.07 -71.29 11.13
N ALA A 12 -45.60 -70.02 11.05
CA ALA A 12 -44.23 -69.60 11.40
C ALA A 12 -44.11 -68.07 11.59
N PHE A 13 -43.38 -67.66 12.63
CA PHE A 13 -43.00 -66.30 13.01
C PHE A 13 -42.19 -65.56 11.93
N PHE A 14 -42.46 -64.27 11.67
CA PHE A 14 -41.45 -63.31 11.21
C PHE A 14 -41.74 -61.88 11.68
N ALA A 15 -40.67 -61.18 12.05
CA ALA A 15 -40.62 -59.96 12.84
C ALA A 15 -41.12 -58.69 12.11
N MET A 16 -41.67 -57.78 12.92
CA MET A 16 -42.20 -56.48 12.54
C MET A 16 -41.11 -55.41 12.61
N ALA A 17 -40.93 -54.62 11.54
CA ALA A 17 -40.18 -53.37 11.55
C ALA A 17 -41.01 -52.30 10.84
N ALA A 18 -41.58 -51.38 11.61
CA ALA A 18 -42.34 -50.24 11.13
C ALA A 18 -41.39 -49.07 10.84
N LEU A 19 -41.45 -48.53 9.62
CA LEU A 19 -40.78 -47.30 9.22
C LEU A 19 -41.64 -46.10 9.63
N THR A 20 -41.24 -45.38 10.67
CA THR A 20 -41.76 -44.07 11.04
C THR A 20 -40.82 -42.97 10.53
N ALA A 21 -41.33 -42.13 9.64
CA ALA A 21 -40.67 -40.93 9.18
C ALA A 21 -40.85 -39.80 10.22
N CYS A 22 -39.74 -39.27 10.74
CA CYS A 22 -39.74 -38.06 11.57
C CYS A 22 -39.12 -36.89 10.78
N SER A 23 -39.95 -35.90 10.46
CA SER A 23 -39.55 -34.60 9.95
C SER A 23 -38.99 -33.74 11.09
N SER A 24 -37.68 -33.46 11.08
CA SER A 24 -37.04 -32.54 12.03
C SER A 24 -36.92 -31.13 11.42
N SER A 25 -37.58 -30.17 12.05
CA SER A 25 -37.38 -28.74 11.85
C SER A 25 -35.96 -28.34 12.30
N LYS A 26 -35.12 -27.90 11.35
CA LYS A 26 -33.84 -27.28 11.68
C LYS A 26 -34.09 -25.81 12.03
N ASN A 27 -34.02 -25.47 13.32
CA ASN A 27 -33.85 -24.09 13.75
C ASN A 27 -32.52 -23.58 13.20
N MET A 28 -32.61 -22.67 12.24
CA MET A 28 -31.45 -22.02 11.62
C MET A 28 -31.04 -20.85 12.52
N THR A 29 -30.26 -21.13 13.56
CA THR A 29 -29.51 -20.08 14.26
C THR A 29 -28.50 -19.56 13.25
N GLN A 30 -28.77 -18.39 12.66
CA GLN A 30 -27.76 -17.68 11.86
C GLN A 30 -26.56 -17.41 12.76
N ALA A 31 -25.45 -18.09 12.49
CA ALA A 31 -24.17 -17.67 13.01
C ALA A 31 -23.93 -16.25 12.49
N ILE A 32 -23.82 -15.29 13.40
CA ILE A 32 -23.27 -13.97 13.07
C ILE A 32 -21.90 -14.25 12.45
N PRO A 33 -21.61 -13.81 11.22
CA PRO A 33 -20.28 -14.00 10.64
C PRO A 33 -19.28 -13.35 11.60
N ALA A 34 -18.31 -14.15 12.06
CA ALA A 34 -17.25 -13.65 12.92
C ALA A 34 -16.56 -12.48 12.21
N VAL A 35 -16.46 -11.34 12.90
CA VAL A 35 -15.56 -10.26 12.50
C VAL A 35 -14.15 -10.87 12.45
N PRO A 36 -13.41 -10.79 11.33
CA PRO A 36 -12.04 -11.29 11.29
C PRO A 36 -11.23 -10.60 12.37
N THR A 37 -10.71 -11.36 13.32
CA THR A 37 -9.75 -10.87 14.31
C THR A 37 -8.47 -10.45 13.59
N GLU A 38 -7.96 -9.26 13.87
CA GLU A 38 -6.79 -8.61 13.24
C GLU A 38 -5.43 -9.34 13.41
N GLY A 39 -5.42 -10.66 13.66
CA GLY A 39 -4.23 -11.45 13.98
C GLY A 39 -3.82 -12.55 13.00
N ASP A 40 -4.66 -12.94 12.02
CA ASP A 40 -4.43 -14.19 11.27
C ASP A 40 -3.63 -14.08 9.96
N ASN A 41 -3.25 -12.86 9.53
CA ASN A 41 -2.47 -12.64 8.31
C ASN A 41 -1.18 -11.86 8.61
N MET A 42 -0.21 -12.55 9.22
CA MET A 42 1.16 -12.05 9.29
C MET A 42 1.93 -12.51 8.06
N ILE A 43 2.63 -11.58 7.41
CA ILE A 43 3.58 -11.87 6.33
C ILE A 43 4.99 -11.50 6.76
N THR A 44 5.98 -11.92 5.99
CA THR A 44 7.40 -11.66 6.20
C THR A 44 7.97 -10.87 5.01
N TYR A 45 9.24 -10.50 5.11
CA TYR A 45 9.98 -9.99 3.96
C TYR A 45 9.96 -10.97 2.77
N GLN A 46 9.98 -12.29 3.03
CA GLN A 46 10.00 -13.29 1.97
C GLN A 46 8.74 -13.23 1.10
N ASP A 47 7.59 -12.89 1.69
CA ASP A 47 6.34 -12.71 0.94
C ASP A 47 6.40 -11.52 -0.03
N PHE A 48 7.11 -10.44 0.32
CA PHE A 48 7.43 -9.37 -0.63
C PHE A 48 8.39 -9.89 -1.70
N TYR A 49 9.44 -10.61 -1.31
CA TYR A 49 10.43 -11.14 -2.24
C TYR A 49 9.78 -12.00 -3.33
N ASP A 50 9.04 -13.02 -2.92
CA ASP A 50 8.39 -13.98 -3.80
C ASP A 50 7.26 -13.33 -4.60
N GLY A 51 6.45 -12.47 -3.96
CA GLY A 51 5.33 -11.79 -4.61
C GLY A 51 5.75 -10.79 -5.69
N LEU A 52 6.94 -10.18 -5.56
CA LEU A 52 7.45 -9.17 -6.50
C LEU A 52 8.45 -9.73 -7.51
N SER A 53 9.08 -10.88 -7.24
CA SER A 53 10.08 -11.50 -8.13
C SER A 53 9.59 -11.73 -9.57
N PRO A 54 8.34 -12.14 -9.83
CA PRO A 54 7.84 -12.29 -11.20
C PRO A 54 7.73 -10.97 -12.00
N TYR A 55 7.68 -9.82 -11.32
CA TYR A 55 7.36 -8.52 -11.92
C TYR A 55 8.56 -7.57 -12.00
N GLY A 56 9.72 -7.98 -11.49
CA GLY A 56 10.88 -7.11 -11.40
C GLY A 56 12.15 -7.86 -11.07
N THR A 57 13.11 -7.15 -10.50
CA THR A 57 14.43 -7.66 -10.14
C THR A 57 14.80 -7.16 -8.76
N TRP A 58 15.20 -8.07 -7.88
CA TRP A 58 15.78 -7.73 -6.59
C TRP A 58 17.27 -7.43 -6.75
N ILE A 59 17.71 -6.33 -6.17
CA ILE A 59 19.07 -5.81 -6.27
C ILE A 59 19.63 -5.64 -4.86
N ASP A 60 20.80 -6.21 -4.57
CA ASP A 60 21.57 -5.87 -3.36
C ASP A 60 22.21 -4.50 -3.57
N TYR A 61 21.63 -3.51 -2.89
CA TYR A 61 21.87 -2.10 -3.15
C TYR A 61 22.56 -1.44 -1.94
N PRO A 62 23.71 -0.77 -2.16
CA PRO A 62 24.49 -0.19 -1.07
C PRO A 62 23.69 0.76 -0.17
N GLY A 63 23.74 0.52 1.14
CA GLY A 63 23.09 1.37 2.14
C GLY A 63 21.62 1.05 2.42
N TYR A 64 20.92 0.38 1.50
CA TYR A 64 19.51 0.01 1.66
C TYR A 64 19.25 -1.51 1.65
N GLY A 65 20.27 -2.32 1.35
CA GLY A 65 20.11 -3.78 1.24
C GLY A 65 19.30 -4.12 0.00
N HIS A 66 18.38 -5.08 0.11
CA HIS A 66 17.60 -5.51 -1.03
C HIS A 66 16.51 -4.51 -1.42
N VAL A 67 16.66 -3.95 -2.61
CA VAL A 67 15.67 -3.09 -3.26
C VAL A 67 15.09 -3.80 -4.47
N TRP A 68 13.90 -3.42 -4.88
CA TRP A 68 13.22 -4.01 -6.02
C TRP A 68 13.07 -3.00 -7.15
N SER A 69 13.56 -3.36 -8.34
CA SER A 69 13.36 -2.62 -9.58
C SER A 69 12.22 -3.27 -10.37
N PRO A 70 11.11 -2.57 -10.65
CA PRO A 70 10.06 -3.10 -11.51
C PRO A 70 10.59 -3.31 -12.93
N ARG A 71 10.20 -4.39 -13.59
CA ARG A 71 10.52 -4.64 -15.00
C ARG A 71 9.60 -3.83 -15.91
N LEU A 72 9.70 -2.51 -15.81
CA LEU A 72 8.92 -1.54 -16.57
C LEU A 72 9.84 -0.58 -17.33
N GLY A 73 9.27 0.13 -18.31
CA GLY A 73 10.00 1.12 -19.09
C GLY A 73 10.37 2.36 -18.29
N ALA A 74 11.17 3.24 -18.90
CA ALA A 74 11.60 4.51 -18.31
C ALA A 74 10.43 5.49 -18.06
N ASP A 75 9.25 5.21 -18.60
CA ASP A 75 8.00 5.93 -18.40
C ASP A 75 7.31 5.59 -17.07
N PHE A 76 7.69 4.49 -16.41
CA PHE A 76 7.16 4.14 -15.09
C PHE A 76 7.43 5.25 -14.07
N ARG A 77 6.40 5.66 -13.33
CA ARG A 77 6.51 6.59 -12.22
C ARG A 77 5.62 6.14 -11.06
N PRO A 78 6.19 6.01 -9.84
CA PRO A 78 5.41 5.66 -8.68
C PRO A 78 4.25 6.64 -8.46
N TYR A 79 3.08 6.12 -8.13
CA TYR A 79 1.87 6.91 -7.91
C TYR A 79 1.39 7.72 -9.12
N ALA A 80 1.68 7.28 -10.34
CA ALA A 80 1.16 7.94 -11.54
C ALA A 80 0.84 6.97 -12.67
N THR A 81 1.66 5.96 -12.90
CA THR A 81 1.45 4.98 -13.98
C THR A 81 0.57 3.82 -13.53
N ASN A 82 -0.40 3.44 -14.39
CA ASN A 82 -1.29 2.28 -14.24
C ASN A 82 -2.00 2.24 -12.86
N GLY A 83 -2.76 3.28 -12.63
CA GLY A 83 -3.55 3.49 -11.43
C GLY A 83 -3.99 4.95 -11.35
N HIS A 84 -4.66 5.28 -10.26
CA HIS A 84 -5.26 6.59 -10.06
C HIS A 84 -5.43 6.91 -8.58
N TRP A 85 -5.67 8.18 -8.32
CA TRP A 85 -6.02 8.65 -7.00
C TRP A 85 -7.52 8.53 -6.74
N LEU A 86 -7.86 8.07 -5.55
CA LEU A 86 -9.20 8.16 -4.99
C LEU A 86 -9.15 8.78 -3.60
N TYR A 87 -10.25 9.40 -3.18
CA TYR A 87 -10.34 9.96 -1.85
C TYR A 87 -11.04 8.98 -0.91
N SER A 88 -10.35 8.60 0.15
CA SER A 88 -10.81 7.58 1.10
C SER A 88 -11.07 8.14 2.49
N ASN A 89 -11.58 7.29 3.40
CA ASN A 89 -11.72 7.63 4.81
C ASN A 89 -10.37 7.90 5.51
N GLU A 90 -9.25 7.53 4.90
CA GLU A 90 -7.89 7.78 5.41
C GLU A 90 -7.13 8.85 4.59
N GLY A 91 -7.81 9.60 3.70
CA GLY A 91 -7.20 10.60 2.81
C GLY A 91 -7.04 10.08 1.38
N TRP A 92 -6.25 10.77 0.56
CA TRP A 92 -5.94 10.32 -0.80
C TRP A 92 -5.20 8.98 -0.79
N ALA A 93 -5.77 7.98 -1.45
CA ALA A 93 -5.22 6.64 -1.58
C ALA A 93 -4.90 6.35 -3.04
N TRP A 94 -3.78 5.68 -3.28
CA TRP A 94 -3.45 5.21 -4.62
C TRP A 94 -4.14 3.89 -4.90
N ALA A 95 -4.96 3.83 -5.93
CA ALA A 95 -5.52 2.60 -6.45
C ALA A 95 -4.66 2.15 -7.64
N SER A 96 -3.83 1.14 -7.44
CA SER A 96 -3.00 0.59 -8.51
C SER A 96 -3.72 -0.50 -9.30
N ASP A 97 -3.53 -0.48 -10.61
CA ASP A 97 -3.98 -1.55 -11.52
C ASP A 97 -2.90 -2.61 -11.76
N TYR A 98 -1.75 -2.49 -11.11
CA TYR A 98 -0.74 -3.55 -11.10
C TYR A 98 -1.10 -4.61 -10.06
N GLY A 99 -1.07 -5.89 -10.44
CA GLY A 99 -1.33 -7.01 -9.50
C GLY A 99 -0.34 -7.09 -8.33
N TRP A 100 0.85 -6.49 -8.48
CA TRP A 100 1.86 -6.36 -7.42
C TRP A 100 1.74 -5.05 -6.63
N GLY A 101 0.88 -4.11 -7.05
CA GLY A 101 0.81 -2.75 -6.52
C GLY A 101 0.39 -2.66 -5.05
N TRP A 102 -0.24 -3.70 -4.51
CA TRP A 102 -0.62 -3.77 -3.09
C TRP A 102 0.58 -3.55 -2.14
N ALA A 103 1.78 -3.98 -2.54
CA ALA A 103 2.98 -3.83 -1.72
C ALA A 103 3.67 -2.48 -2.00
N PRO A 104 4.28 -2.22 -3.17
CA PRO A 104 5.15 -1.07 -3.33
C PRO A 104 4.50 0.31 -3.24
N PHE A 105 3.18 0.42 -3.40
CA PHE A 105 2.47 1.70 -3.24
C PHE A 105 1.99 1.97 -1.83
N HIS A 106 1.89 0.95 -0.98
CA HIS A 106 1.34 1.08 0.37
C HIS A 106 2.32 0.73 1.49
N TYR A 107 3.40 0.03 1.15
CA TYR A 107 4.50 -0.34 2.03
C TYR A 107 5.79 0.21 1.45
N GLY A 108 6.72 0.67 2.31
CA GLY A 108 8.05 1.06 1.87
C GLY A 108 8.15 2.46 1.26
N ARG A 109 9.25 2.69 0.54
CA ARG A 109 9.65 4.00 -0.01
C ARG A 109 10.24 3.81 -1.40
N TRP A 110 10.19 4.85 -2.22
CA TRP A 110 10.81 4.84 -3.54
C TRP A 110 12.00 5.78 -3.57
N ILE A 111 13.07 5.33 -4.23
CA ILE A 111 14.20 6.17 -4.64
C ILE A 111 14.37 6.07 -6.15
N TYR A 112 14.99 7.08 -6.75
CA TYR A 112 15.39 7.09 -8.15
C TYR A 112 16.90 6.99 -8.25
N ASP A 113 17.35 6.11 -9.13
CA ASP A 113 18.74 5.89 -9.50
C ASP A 113 18.90 6.10 -11.00
N ASP A 114 19.94 6.80 -11.44
CA ASP A 114 20.13 7.14 -12.85
C ASP A 114 20.46 5.91 -13.72
N THR A 115 20.94 4.81 -13.11
CA THR A 115 21.26 3.55 -13.80
C THR A 115 20.09 2.59 -13.77
N TYR A 116 19.43 2.44 -12.61
CA TYR A 116 18.38 1.44 -12.41
C TYR A 116 16.94 1.98 -12.51
N GLY A 117 16.77 3.29 -12.60
CA GLY A 117 15.47 3.97 -12.54
C GLY A 117 14.87 3.95 -11.14
N TRP A 118 13.55 3.77 -11.06
CA TRP A 118 12.85 3.71 -9.79
C TRP A 118 13.11 2.40 -9.05
N LEU A 119 13.57 2.51 -7.81
CA LEU A 119 13.84 1.40 -6.91
C LEU A 119 12.94 1.49 -5.69
N TRP A 120 12.27 0.39 -5.36
CA TRP A 120 11.45 0.27 -4.18
C TRP A 120 12.26 -0.33 -3.03
N ILE A 121 12.19 0.33 -1.87
CA ILE A 121 12.77 -0.13 -0.61
C ILE A 121 11.63 -0.64 0.27
N PRO A 122 11.67 -1.91 0.70
CA PRO A 122 10.64 -2.48 1.56
C PRO A 122 10.43 -1.68 2.84
N GLY A 123 9.16 -1.57 3.23
CA GLY A 123 8.74 -1.06 4.52
C GLY A 123 7.63 -1.92 5.08
N TYR A 124 7.38 -1.79 6.38
CA TYR A 124 6.60 -2.78 7.12
C TYR A 124 5.32 -2.20 7.71
N GLU A 125 4.98 -0.98 7.30
CA GLU A 125 3.79 -0.28 7.73
C GLU A 125 2.99 0.20 6.53
N TRP A 126 1.68 -0.03 6.61
CA TRP A 126 0.74 0.31 5.56
C TRP A 126 0.33 1.79 5.66
N SER A 127 0.19 2.46 4.51
CA SER A 127 -0.42 3.79 4.39
C SER A 127 -1.23 3.88 3.07
N PRO A 128 -2.25 4.77 2.98
CA PRO A 128 -2.98 5.00 1.73
C PRO A 128 -2.06 5.36 0.56
N ALA A 129 -1.00 6.11 0.85
CA ALA A 129 0.15 6.33 -0.03
C ALA A 129 1.30 6.96 0.76
N TRP A 130 2.53 6.55 0.48
CA TRP A 130 3.73 7.18 1.04
C TRP A 130 4.21 8.29 0.10
N VAL A 131 3.48 9.40 0.07
CA VAL A 131 3.80 10.58 -0.75
C VAL A 131 3.81 11.87 0.07
N THR A 132 4.56 12.87 -0.40
CA THR A 132 4.32 14.27 -0.08
C THR A 132 3.43 14.88 -1.15
N TRP A 133 2.58 15.83 -0.76
CA TRP A 133 1.71 16.58 -1.64
C TRP A 133 2.11 18.06 -1.63
N GLY A 134 1.94 18.71 -2.77
CA GLY A 134 2.11 20.14 -2.90
C GLY A 134 1.25 20.69 -4.03
N TYR A 135 1.33 22.00 -4.22
CA TYR A 135 0.78 22.66 -5.39
C TYR A 135 1.70 23.79 -5.82
N VAL A 136 1.57 24.15 -7.09
CA VAL A 136 2.20 25.31 -7.70
C VAL A 136 1.26 25.78 -8.80
N ASP A 137 0.93 27.07 -8.82
CA ASP A 137 -0.06 27.64 -9.73
C ASP A 137 -1.36 26.80 -9.77
N ASN A 138 -1.78 26.38 -10.97
CA ASN A 138 -2.95 25.53 -11.23
C ASN A 138 -2.64 24.03 -11.26
N TYR A 139 -1.55 23.60 -10.62
CA TYR A 139 -1.14 22.20 -10.60
C TYR A 139 -1.18 21.62 -9.19
N TYR A 140 -1.64 20.37 -9.07
CA TYR A 140 -1.25 19.53 -7.93
C TYR A 140 0.04 18.81 -8.26
N CYS A 141 0.85 18.64 -7.23
CA CYS A 141 2.11 17.93 -7.29
C CYS A 141 2.15 16.89 -6.19
N TRP A 142 2.71 15.72 -6.49
CA TRP A 142 3.01 14.73 -5.47
C TRP A 142 4.31 14.02 -5.80
N ALA A 143 5.01 13.58 -4.76
CA ALA A 143 6.25 12.85 -4.91
C ALA A 143 6.30 11.72 -3.89
N PRO A 144 6.80 10.52 -4.25
CA PRO A 144 6.97 9.46 -3.29
C PRO A 144 7.93 9.90 -2.18
N LEU A 145 7.62 9.53 -0.94
CA LEU A 145 8.51 9.74 0.19
C LEU A 145 9.74 8.86 0.06
N MET A 146 10.88 9.41 0.47
CA MET A 146 12.15 8.70 0.52
C MET A 146 12.38 8.06 1.90
N PRO A 147 13.30 7.09 2.01
CA PRO A 147 13.72 6.55 3.30
C PRO A 147 14.16 7.65 4.27
N GLY A 148 13.80 7.51 5.55
CA GLY A 148 14.17 8.48 6.58
C GLY A 148 13.29 9.74 6.64
N VAL A 149 12.43 10.00 5.65
CA VAL A 149 11.43 11.09 5.66
C VAL A 149 10.25 10.71 6.56
N ASN A 150 10.51 10.57 7.87
CA ASN A 150 9.49 10.21 8.85
C ASN A 150 9.71 10.81 10.25
N VAL A 151 10.83 11.50 10.51
CA VAL A 151 11.21 11.83 11.89
C VAL A 151 10.73 13.24 12.31
N GLY A 152 9.41 13.47 12.28
CA GLY A 152 8.77 14.63 12.91
C GLY A 152 8.60 15.90 12.05
N VAL A 153 9.00 17.06 12.60
CA VAL A 153 8.66 18.44 12.18
C VAL A 153 8.97 18.78 10.72
N ALA A 154 9.84 18.03 10.05
CA ALA A 154 10.26 18.29 8.66
C ALA A 154 9.34 17.71 7.58
N PHE A 155 8.35 16.86 7.91
CA PHE A 155 7.48 16.24 6.90
C PHE A 155 6.77 17.29 6.01
N GLY A 156 6.31 18.39 6.63
CA GLY A 156 5.63 19.48 5.93
C GLY A 156 6.55 20.49 5.23
N SER A 157 7.87 20.33 5.31
CA SER A 157 8.83 21.22 4.66
C SER A 157 9.76 20.50 3.68
N TRP A 158 9.69 19.17 3.58
CA TRP A 158 10.53 18.39 2.68
C TRP A 158 10.12 18.56 1.21
N ILE A 159 11.09 18.91 0.35
CA ILE A 159 10.90 19.15 -1.08
C ILE A 159 11.91 18.29 -1.86
N PRO A 160 11.54 17.13 -2.43
CA PRO A 160 12.49 16.32 -3.19
C PRO A 160 12.96 17.01 -4.49
N HIS A 161 14.02 16.45 -5.07
CA HIS A 161 14.52 16.84 -6.39
C HIS A 161 13.38 16.81 -7.46
N PRO A 162 13.37 17.72 -8.45
CA PRO A 162 12.34 17.82 -9.49
C PRO A 162 11.89 16.49 -10.13
N ILE A 163 12.82 15.55 -10.34
CA ILE A 163 12.53 14.23 -10.95
C ILE A 163 11.49 13.39 -10.17
N TYR A 164 11.34 13.65 -8.87
CA TYR A 164 10.37 12.93 -8.03
C TYR A 164 8.95 13.45 -8.16
N TRP A 165 8.77 14.69 -8.62
CA TRP A 165 7.45 15.30 -8.68
C TRP A 165 6.65 14.80 -9.88
N ASN A 166 5.55 14.13 -9.60
CA ASN A 166 4.45 14.01 -10.54
C ASN A 166 3.63 15.29 -10.47
N VAL A 167 3.24 15.81 -11.63
CA VAL A 167 2.56 17.11 -11.74
C VAL A 167 1.38 16.99 -12.68
N VAL A 168 0.21 17.46 -12.26
CA VAL A 168 -1.02 17.42 -13.07
C VAL A 168 -1.84 18.67 -12.83
N GLU A 169 -2.56 19.13 -13.86
CA GLU A 169 -3.51 20.23 -13.67
C GLU A 169 -4.57 19.83 -12.65
N ARG A 170 -4.97 20.76 -11.76
CA ARG A 170 -5.86 20.44 -10.63
C ARG A 170 -7.19 19.80 -11.04
N SER A 171 -7.71 20.14 -12.22
CA SER A 171 -8.93 19.58 -12.80
C SER A 171 -8.85 18.07 -13.10
N HIS A 172 -7.64 17.52 -13.25
CA HIS A 172 -7.39 16.14 -13.68
C HIS A 172 -6.96 15.18 -12.56
N ILE A 173 -6.86 15.65 -11.31
CA ILE A 173 -6.36 14.82 -10.20
C ILE A 173 -7.19 13.56 -9.92
N TYR A 174 -8.46 13.57 -10.32
CA TYR A 174 -9.39 12.46 -10.12
C TYR A 174 -9.62 11.62 -11.39
N ASP A 175 -8.84 11.84 -12.46
CA ASP A 175 -8.97 11.07 -13.68
C ASP A 175 -8.22 9.74 -13.58
N HIS A 176 -8.84 8.69 -14.12
CA HIS A 176 -8.33 7.31 -13.99
C HIS A 176 -7.01 7.10 -14.77
N ASN A 177 -6.78 7.85 -15.85
CA ASN A 177 -5.57 7.77 -16.67
C ASN A 177 -4.56 8.89 -16.33
N ILE A 178 -4.46 9.28 -15.06
CA ILE A 178 -3.70 10.45 -14.61
C ILE A 178 -2.24 10.45 -15.08
N GLY A 179 -1.61 9.26 -15.19
CA GLY A 179 -0.25 9.11 -15.69
C GLY A 179 -0.02 9.67 -17.09
N THR A 180 -1.05 9.64 -17.95
CA THR A 180 -0.98 10.17 -19.33
C THR A 180 -1.13 11.69 -19.39
N LEU A 181 -1.63 12.30 -18.31
CA LEU A 181 -1.90 13.73 -18.18
C LEU A 181 -0.78 14.47 -17.43
N LEU A 182 0.26 13.74 -17.01
CA LEU A 182 1.37 14.31 -16.27
C LEU A 182 2.09 15.37 -17.11
N GLN A 183 2.36 16.49 -16.47
CA GLN A 183 3.27 17.49 -16.98
C GLN A 183 4.70 17.14 -16.58
N ARG A 184 5.63 17.51 -17.46
CA ARG A 184 7.05 17.45 -17.15
C ARG A 184 7.35 18.43 -16.01
N PRO A 185 8.11 18.04 -14.97
CA PRO A 185 8.50 18.97 -13.89
C PRO A 185 9.19 20.23 -14.42
N GLU A 186 9.91 20.14 -15.55
CA GLU A 186 10.56 21.28 -16.20
C GLU A 186 9.59 22.27 -16.83
N VAL A 187 8.39 21.82 -17.22
CA VAL A 187 7.32 22.68 -17.77
C VAL A 187 6.71 23.54 -16.67
N VAL A 188 6.78 23.08 -15.42
CA VAL A 188 6.35 23.82 -14.23
C VAL A 188 7.58 24.51 -13.62
N ASN A 189 7.98 25.61 -14.27
CA ASN A 189 9.20 26.38 -14.02
C ASN A 189 9.57 26.46 -12.53
N ASN A 190 10.74 25.90 -12.20
CA ASN A 190 11.32 25.94 -10.87
C ASN A 190 10.37 25.42 -9.77
N ILE A 191 9.75 24.24 -9.97
CA ILE A 191 8.94 23.58 -8.93
C ILE A 191 9.63 23.60 -7.56
N GLN A 192 10.95 23.41 -7.53
CA GLN A 192 11.75 23.42 -6.30
C GLN A 192 11.72 24.77 -5.55
N ASN A 193 11.54 25.89 -6.24
CA ASN A 193 11.49 27.24 -5.65
C ASN A 193 10.06 27.75 -5.39
N HIS A 194 9.04 27.15 -6.03
CA HIS A 194 7.68 27.67 -6.02
C HIS A 194 6.64 26.71 -5.45
N ILE A 195 7.01 25.45 -5.19
CA ILE A 195 6.08 24.49 -4.62
C ILE A 195 5.72 24.85 -3.18
N THR A 196 4.42 24.84 -2.91
CA THR A 196 3.89 24.90 -1.56
C THR A 196 3.50 23.49 -1.13
N VAL A 197 4.16 22.95 -0.11
CA VAL A 197 3.83 21.65 0.47
C VAL A 197 2.48 21.74 1.20
N ILE A 198 1.60 20.78 0.95
CA ILE A 198 0.31 20.66 1.60
C ILE A 198 0.51 20.04 2.99
N ASN A 199 0.35 20.86 4.02
CA ASN A 199 0.48 20.47 5.43
C ASN A 199 -0.82 19.82 5.97
N ASN A 200 -1.22 18.68 5.39
CA ASN A 200 -2.39 17.89 5.80
C ASN A 200 -2.00 16.43 6.00
N PHE A 201 -1.78 16.03 7.25
CA PHE A 201 -1.14 14.77 7.62
C PHE A 201 -1.95 13.97 8.63
N SER A 202 -1.70 12.67 8.68
CA SER A 202 -2.19 11.78 9.73
C SER A 202 -1.12 10.78 10.13
N ASN A 203 -1.43 9.95 11.12
CA ASN A 203 -0.52 8.95 11.62
C ASN A 203 -1.07 7.56 11.32
N THR A 204 -0.18 6.66 10.93
CA THR A 204 -0.50 5.25 10.80
C THR A 204 -0.82 4.62 12.16
N ALA A 205 -1.63 3.56 12.15
CA ALA A 205 -2.17 2.98 13.38
C ALA A 205 -1.14 2.23 14.24
N ILE A 206 -0.06 1.70 13.64
CA ILE A 206 0.83 0.74 14.31
C ILE A 206 2.02 1.44 14.96
N HIS A 207 2.83 2.16 14.18
CA HIS A 207 4.05 2.84 14.66
C HIS A 207 3.95 4.37 14.61
N ASN A 208 2.74 4.92 14.46
CA ASN A 208 2.50 6.37 14.49
C ASN A 208 3.35 7.16 13.48
N GLN A 209 3.63 6.56 12.32
CA GLN A 209 4.36 7.21 11.24
C GLN A 209 3.48 8.24 10.53
N PHE A 210 4.06 9.40 10.22
CA PHE A 210 3.33 10.43 9.48
C PHE A 210 3.19 10.08 8.00
N TYR A 211 1.98 10.21 7.47
CA TYR A 211 1.70 10.14 6.04
C TYR A 211 0.82 11.33 5.62
N SER A 212 0.88 11.68 4.33
CA SER A 212 0.09 12.77 3.80
C SER A 212 -1.30 12.35 3.39
N ARG A 213 -2.30 13.07 3.89
CA ARG A 213 -3.69 12.93 3.49
C ARG A 213 -4.00 13.65 2.18
N GLY A 214 -3.07 14.46 1.66
CA GLY A 214 -3.20 15.25 0.43
C GLY A 214 -4.12 16.48 0.53
N PRO A 215 -4.51 17.09 -0.60
CA PRO A 215 -5.40 18.25 -0.61
C PRO A 215 -6.78 17.92 -0.03
N GLN A 216 -7.43 18.90 0.61
CA GLN A 216 -8.77 18.70 1.16
C GLN A 216 -9.81 18.55 0.04
N VAL A 217 -10.79 17.67 0.24
CA VAL A 217 -11.83 17.39 -0.78
C VAL A 217 -12.55 18.64 -1.24
N ASN A 218 -13.02 19.45 -0.31
CA ASN A 218 -13.73 20.71 -0.60
C ASN A 218 -12.89 21.71 -1.42
N GLU A 219 -11.56 21.60 -1.40
CA GLU A 219 -10.68 22.38 -2.24
C GLU A 219 -10.59 21.76 -3.65
N VAL A 220 -10.42 20.44 -3.75
CA VAL A 220 -10.36 19.73 -5.03
C VAL A 220 -11.68 19.81 -5.82
N GLU A 221 -12.82 19.77 -5.14
CA GLU A 221 -14.15 19.90 -5.76
C GLU A 221 -14.31 21.25 -6.49
N LYS A 222 -13.58 22.30 -6.08
CA LYS A 222 -13.58 23.61 -6.75
C LYS A 222 -12.91 23.58 -8.13
N TYR A 223 -11.95 22.67 -8.34
CA TYR A 223 -11.18 22.58 -9.58
C TYR A 223 -11.69 21.50 -10.53
N THR A 224 -12.27 20.44 -9.97
CA THR A 224 -12.74 19.28 -10.74
C THR A 224 -14.19 19.42 -11.22
N ASN A 225 -14.97 20.35 -10.65
CA ASN A 225 -16.43 20.47 -10.87
C ASN A 225 -17.18 19.14 -10.65
N ARG A 226 -16.64 18.26 -9.80
CA ARG A 226 -17.22 16.98 -9.41
C ARG A 226 -17.44 16.97 -7.91
N GLN A 227 -18.51 16.34 -7.46
CA GLN A 227 -18.65 15.97 -6.06
C GLN A 227 -17.83 14.70 -5.81
N ILE A 228 -16.84 14.76 -4.92
CA ILE A 228 -15.97 13.63 -4.63
C ILE A 228 -16.63 12.77 -3.56
N VAL A 229 -16.93 11.53 -3.92
CA VAL A 229 -17.48 10.54 -3.00
C VAL A 229 -16.34 9.85 -2.26
N ILE A 230 -16.45 9.81 -0.93
CA ILE A 230 -15.50 9.07 -0.10
C ILE A 230 -15.63 7.58 -0.43
N THR A 231 -14.51 7.00 -0.86
CA THR A 231 -14.39 5.58 -1.16
C THR A 231 -13.83 4.86 0.08
N PRO A 232 -14.65 4.10 0.82
CA PRO A 232 -14.18 3.40 2.01
C PRO A 232 -13.11 2.36 1.66
N LEU A 233 -12.12 2.27 2.53
CA LEU A 233 -11.09 1.23 2.48
C LEU A 233 -11.63 -0.03 3.17
N HIS A 234 -11.46 -1.18 2.52
CA HIS A 234 -11.93 -2.46 3.01
C HIS A 234 -10.79 -3.48 3.04
N ASN A 235 -10.44 -3.97 4.22
CA ASN A 235 -9.36 -4.94 4.38
C ASN A 235 -9.76 -6.29 3.78
N VAL A 236 -8.91 -6.84 2.92
CA VAL A 236 -9.08 -8.17 2.34
C VAL A 236 -7.99 -9.12 2.83
N PRO A 237 -8.24 -10.44 2.85
CA PRO A 237 -7.29 -11.42 3.39
C PRO A 237 -6.18 -11.82 2.41
N ASN A 238 -6.23 -11.39 1.14
CA ASN A 238 -5.24 -11.78 0.13
C ASN A 238 -4.98 -10.63 -0.85
N SER A 239 -3.74 -10.50 -1.31
CA SER A 239 -3.28 -9.48 -2.25
C SER A 239 -3.97 -9.51 -3.62
N THR A 240 -4.40 -10.68 -4.12
CA THR A 240 -5.12 -10.81 -5.41
C THR A 240 -6.48 -10.10 -5.41
N LEU A 241 -7.03 -9.82 -4.22
CA LEU A 241 -8.28 -9.09 -4.05
C LEU A 241 -8.07 -7.58 -3.86
N ALA A 242 -6.82 -7.12 -3.74
CA ALA A 242 -6.46 -5.73 -3.50
C ALA A 242 -6.57 -4.91 -4.80
N LYS A 243 -7.78 -4.43 -5.06
CA LYS A 243 -8.14 -3.59 -6.20
C LYS A 243 -9.39 -2.79 -5.88
N GLN A 244 -9.68 -1.77 -6.67
CA GLN A 244 -10.96 -1.07 -6.56
C GLN A 244 -12.09 -1.99 -7.07
N GLU A 245 -13.15 -2.14 -6.29
CA GLU A 245 -14.36 -2.87 -6.68
C GLU A 245 -15.60 -2.10 -6.24
N ASN A 246 -16.51 -1.82 -7.17
CA ASN A 246 -17.72 -1.04 -6.88
C ASN A 246 -17.35 0.32 -6.25
N ASN A 247 -18.07 0.72 -5.20
CA ASN A 247 -17.86 1.96 -4.45
C ASN A 247 -16.89 1.78 -3.25
N ARG A 248 -15.89 0.89 -3.34
CA ARG A 248 -14.88 0.69 -2.28
C ARG A 248 -13.51 0.34 -2.86
N LEU A 249 -12.46 0.57 -2.09
CA LEU A 249 -11.11 0.08 -2.40
C LEU A 249 -10.77 -1.09 -1.47
N ASN A 250 -10.63 -2.28 -2.04
CA ASN A 250 -10.12 -3.43 -1.29
C ASN A 250 -8.61 -3.28 -1.12
N VAL A 251 -8.12 -3.41 0.11
CA VAL A 251 -6.72 -3.22 0.49
C VAL A 251 -6.20 -4.43 1.25
N TYR A 252 -5.08 -4.98 0.83
CA TYR A 252 -4.40 -6.04 1.57
C TYR A 252 -3.42 -5.40 2.56
N ARG A 253 -3.75 -5.49 3.85
CA ARG A 253 -3.02 -4.84 4.96
C ARG A 253 -2.50 -5.83 6.01
N PRO A 254 -1.75 -6.87 5.64
CA PRO A 254 -1.21 -7.79 6.62
C PRO A 254 -0.25 -7.06 7.57
N GLN A 255 -0.14 -7.59 8.80
CA GLN A 255 0.96 -7.22 9.68
C GLN A 255 2.24 -7.83 9.11
N VAL A 256 3.32 -7.05 9.02
CA VAL A 256 4.60 -7.60 8.53
C VAL A 256 5.50 -7.93 9.71
N GLN A 257 5.74 -9.22 9.93
CA GLN A 257 6.62 -9.70 10.97
C GLN A 257 8.06 -9.31 10.66
N HIS A 258 8.69 -8.64 11.62
CA HIS A 258 10.03 -8.10 11.46
C HIS A 258 11.09 -9.05 12.03
N ALA A 259 11.50 -10.03 11.22
CA ALA A 259 12.79 -10.68 11.41
C ALA A 259 13.77 -10.03 10.43
N GLN A 260 14.52 -9.01 10.90
CA GLN A 260 15.69 -8.55 10.14
C GLN A 260 16.71 -9.70 10.09
N PRO A 261 17.16 -10.15 8.93
CA PRO A 261 18.49 -10.74 8.88
C PRO A 261 19.46 -9.65 9.34
N ARG A 262 20.27 -9.91 10.38
CA ARG A 262 21.33 -9.00 10.84
C ARG A 262 22.34 -8.66 9.73
N GLU A 263 22.34 -9.44 8.65
CA GLU A 263 22.98 -9.14 7.39
C GLU A 263 21.98 -9.48 6.27
N PHE A 264 21.52 -8.49 5.50
CA PHE A 264 20.70 -8.71 4.30
C PHE A 264 21.35 -9.67 3.29
N ARG A 265 22.67 -9.92 3.41
CA ARG A 265 23.46 -10.82 2.55
C ARG A 265 23.13 -12.31 2.64
N ARG A 266 22.36 -12.77 3.62
CA ARG A 266 22.00 -14.19 3.76
C ARG A 266 20.50 -14.37 3.71
N ILE A 267 19.92 -14.21 2.53
CA ILE A 267 18.74 -15.02 2.19
C ILE A 267 19.32 -16.36 1.77
N ASP A 268 19.07 -17.38 2.59
CA ASP A 268 19.46 -18.75 2.33
C ASP A 268 18.84 -19.18 1.00
N ASN A 269 19.66 -19.09 -0.04
CA ASN A 269 19.36 -19.43 -1.42
C ASN A 269 18.27 -18.52 -2.02
N ALA A 270 18.71 -17.45 -2.71
CA ALA A 270 18.03 -17.11 -3.95
C ALA A 270 17.89 -18.43 -4.72
N THR A 271 16.68 -18.99 -4.76
CA THR A 271 16.38 -20.15 -5.58
C THR A 271 16.94 -19.81 -6.95
N THR A 272 17.60 -20.74 -7.64
CA THR A 272 18.15 -20.53 -8.99
C THR A 272 17.15 -19.88 -9.97
N LEU A 273 15.86 -19.93 -9.63
CA LEU A 273 14.72 -19.30 -10.30
C LEU A 273 14.72 -17.76 -10.25
N HIS A 274 15.12 -17.12 -9.14
CA HIS A 274 15.05 -15.66 -8.95
C HIS A 274 16.30 -15.13 -8.22
N PRO A 275 17.43 -14.93 -8.91
CA PRO A 275 18.65 -14.43 -8.30
C PRO A 275 18.54 -12.95 -7.93
N VAL A 276 19.04 -12.59 -6.74
CA VAL A 276 19.34 -11.20 -6.39
C VAL A 276 20.53 -10.76 -7.22
N GLN A 277 20.38 -9.66 -7.95
CA GLN A 277 21.49 -9.06 -8.65
C GLN A 277 22.33 -8.27 -7.66
N SER A 278 23.63 -8.53 -7.62
CA SER A 278 24.54 -7.55 -7.01
C SER A 278 24.49 -6.29 -7.85
N ALA A 279 24.33 -5.12 -7.22
CA ALA A 279 24.71 -3.89 -7.89
C ALA A 279 26.16 -4.08 -8.42
N GLY A 280 26.39 -3.85 -9.71
CA GLY A 280 27.65 -4.26 -10.36
C GLY A 280 28.89 -3.78 -9.59
N GLU A 281 29.95 -4.61 -9.52
CA GLU A 281 31.14 -4.40 -8.67
C GLU A 281 31.99 -3.14 -8.98
N ASN A 282 31.57 -2.25 -9.88
CA ASN A 282 32.21 -0.95 -10.08
C ASN A 282 31.18 0.17 -10.28
N PRO A 283 30.96 1.01 -9.25
CA PRO A 283 30.88 2.45 -9.50
C PRO A 283 31.26 3.31 -8.28
N VAL A 284 32.55 3.48 -7.96
CA VAL A 284 32.95 4.49 -6.94
C VAL A 284 32.49 5.91 -7.38
N GLY A 285 32.38 6.15 -8.69
CA GLY A 285 31.81 7.38 -9.27
C GLY A 285 30.29 7.48 -9.16
N GLN A 286 29.52 6.45 -9.52
CA GLN A 286 28.05 6.50 -9.46
C GLN A 286 27.53 6.36 -8.02
N ARG A 287 28.27 5.73 -7.10
CA ARG A 287 27.96 5.79 -5.66
C ARG A 287 28.01 7.22 -5.14
N LYS A 288 28.98 8.02 -5.60
CA LYS A 288 29.02 9.44 -5.25
C LYS A 288 27.84 10.18 -5.87
N GLU A 289 27.52 9.96 -7.13
CA GLU A 289 26.37 10.61 -7.78
C GLU A 289 25.04 10.23 -7.15
N GLN A 290 24.86 8.97 -6.77
CA GLN A 290 23.71 8.44 -6.05
C GLN A 290 23.62 9.02 -4.64
N MET A 291 24.72 9.00 -3.88
CA MET A 291 24.77 9.61 -2.55
C MET A 291 24.62 11.12 -2.66
N ASP A 292 25.12 11.75 -3.72
CA ASP A 292 24.94 13.17 -4.03
C ASP A 292 23.48 13.43 -4.40
N ASN A 293 22.79 12.55 -5.14
CA ASN A 293 21.36 12.68 -5.44
C ASN A 293 20.53 12.57 -4.15
N ILE A 294 20.91 11.69 -3.21
CA ILE A 294 20.32 11.56 -1.87
C ILE A 294 20.70 12.75 -0.96
N ASN A 295 21.93 13.24 -1.04
CA ASN A 295 22.44 14.34 -0.21
C ASN A 295 22.00 15.72 -0.73
N ARG A 296 21.73 15.86 -2.04
CA ARG A 296 21.14 17.04 -2.69
C ARG A 296 19.66 17.17 -2.39
N LEU A 297 19.03 16.15 -1.79
CA LEU A 297 17.69 16.30 -1.24
C LEU A 297 17.77 17.35 -0.14
N PRO A 298 16.96 18.42 -0.21
CA PRO A 298 16.90 19.37 0.88
C PRO A 298 16.27 18.67 2.08
N VAL A 299 17.12 18.17 2.96
CA VAL A 299 16.78 17.94 4.35
C VAL A 299 16.76 19.33 4.96
N HIS A 300 15.58 19.92 5.11
CA HIS A 300 15.45 21.01 6.08
C HIS A 300 15.67 20.38 7.45
N THR A 301 16.95 20.33 7.88
CA THR A 301 17.30 20.04 9.26
C THR A 301 16.64 21.13 10.09
N VAL A 302 15.57 20.77 10.77
CA VAL A 302 14.97 21.62 11.78
C VAL A 302 16.09 22.00 12.76
N PRO A 303 16.30 23.29 13.06
CA PRO A 303 17.33 23.70 14.01
C PRO A 303 17.16 22.90 15.30
N ALA A 304 18.26 22.35 15.82
CA ALA A 304 18.30 21.66 17.09
C ALA A 304 17.81 22.63 18.19
N GLY A 305 16.52 22.59 18.50
CA GLY A 305 15.88 23.56 19.41
C GLY A 305 14.37 23.76 19.23
N ALA A 306 13.76 23.33 18.11
CA ALA A 306 12.32 23.55 17.89
C ALA A 306 11.38 22.52 18.58
N LEU A 307 11.92 21.56 19.33
CA LEU A 307 11.16 20.64 20.18
C LEU A 307 11.34 21.03 21.65
N GLY A 308 10.69 22.10 22.08
CA GLY A 308 10.82 22.60 23.46
C GLY A 308 9.69 23.54 23.86
N GLY A 309 8.46 23.03 23.96
CA GLY A 309 7.29 23.85 24.27
C GLY A 309 6.18 23.19 25.07
N PHE A 310 6.39 22.02 25.70
CA PHE A 310 5.48 21.53 26.74
C PHE A 310 6.03 21.90 28.11
N ARG A 311 5.70 23.11 28.57
CA ARG A 311 5.80 23.48 29.98
C ARG A 311 4.86 22.56 30.78
N ARG A 312 5.42 21.59 31.49
CA ARG A 312 4.76 20.99 32.66
C ARG A 312 4.73 22.05 33.75
N ASP A 313 3.60 22.74 33.89
CA ASP A 313 3.38 23.61 35.04
C ASP A 313 3.06 22.74 36.25
N ASN A 314 4.11 22.38 36.99
CA ASN A 314 4.00 21.68 38.25
C ASN A 314 3.97 22.74 39.36
N ARG A 315 2.79 23.33 39.62
CA ARG A 315 2.56 24.09 40.85
C ARG A 315 1.68 23.31 41.81
N ARG A 316 2.35 22.83 42.85
CA ARG A 316 1.80 22.47 44.15
C ARG A 316 0.84 23.56 44.65
N ARG A 317 -0.36 23.15 45.03
CA ARG A 317 -0.96 23.44 46.35
C ARG A 317 -1.62 22.16 46.82
#